data_AF-A0AAW0EMF6-F1
#
_entry.id   AF-A0AAW0EMF6-F1
#
_cell.length_a   1.000
_cell.length_b   1.000
_cell.length_c   1.000
_cell.angle_alpha   90.00
_cell.angle_beta   90.00
_cell.angle_gamma   90.00
#
_symmetry.space_group_name_H-M   'P 1'
#
loop_
_entity.id
_entity.type
_entity.pdbx_description
1 polymer ?
#
loop_
_entity_poly.entity_id
_entity_poly.type
_entity_poly.pdbx_seq_one_letter_code
_entity_poly.pdbx_strand_id
1 'polypeptide(L)'
;MADYEPEDNLEQNSTLSSDSIQEDVSNLLRTKLASELWNSTKVDGWVEDIVNSILAELAELKKPYKFIVTCVFMQRTGAALSTGFISLWDNTKDGMVHVPYENDSLHCLVTVYFLKND
;
A
#
# COMPACT_ATOMS: atom_id res chain seq x y z
N MET A 1 21.47 -37.57 -12.09
CA MET A 1 20.09 -37.45 -11.59
C MET A 1 19.93 -35.98 -11.27
N ALA A 2 19.24 -35.22 -12.13
CA ALA A 2 19.04 -33.79 -11.90
C ALA A 2 18.13 -33.65 -10.68
N ASP A 3 18.55 -32.86 -9.70
CA ASP A 3 17.71 -32.51 -8.55
C ASP A 3 16.44 -31.84 -9.07
N TYR A 4 15.31 -32.51 -8.84
CA TYR A 4 13.98 -31.98 -9.14
C TYR A 4 13.63 -30.99 -8.03
N GLU A 5 13.77 -29.70 -8.31
CA GLU A 5 13.23 -28.66 -7.44
C GLU A 5 11.70 -28.65 -7.61
N PRO A 6 10.91 -28.84 -6.54
CA PRO A 6 9.46 -28.84 -6.64
C PRO A 6 8.94 -27.47 -7.09
N GLU A 7 8.02 -27.43 -8.07
CA GLU A 7 7.41 -26.20 -8.64
C GLU A 7 6.79 -25.28 -7.57
N ASP A 8 6.39 -25.82 -6.42
CA ASP A 8 5.91 -25.10 -5.23
C ASP A 8 6.90 -24.02 -4.72
N ASN A 9 8.20 -24.25 -4.86
CA ASN A 9 9.24 -23.32 -4.40
C ASN A 9 9.39 -22.09 -5.30
N LEU A 10 8.99 -22.19 -6.58
CA LEU A 10 9.00 -21.06 -7.52
C LEU A 10 7.78 -20.16 -7.32
N GLU A 11 6.63 -20.74 -6.96
CA GLU A 11 5.40 -19.99 -6.70
C GLU A 11 5.47 -19.16 -5.42
N GLN A 12 6.04 -19.70 -4.34
CA GLN A 12 6.28 -18.96 -3.09
C GLN A 12 7.20 -17.74 -3.26
N ASN A 13 8.13 -17.78 -4.21
CA ASN A 13 8.98 -16.62 -4.54
C ASN A 13 8.24 -15.59 -5.44
N SER A 14 7.18 -16.03 -6.13
CA SER A 14 6.36 -15.19 -7.02
C SER A 14 5.29 -14.39 -6.28
N THR A 15 4.78 -14.91 -5.15
CA THR A 15 3.69 -14.29 -4.41
C THR A 15 4.18 -13.05 -3.65
N LEU A 16 3.44 -11.96 -3.79
CA LEU A 16 3.71 -10.72 -3.06
C LEU A 16 3.14 -10.86 -1.64
N SER A 17 3.99 -10.74 -0.62
CA SER A 17 3.54 -10.79 0.78
C SER A 17 2.79 -9.50 1.13
N SER A 18 1.50 -9.63 1.45
CA SER A 18 0.66 -8.50 1.86
C SER A 18 1.16 -7.87 3.16
N ASP A 19 1.70 -8.70 4.07
CA ASP A 19 2.22 -8.23 5.36
C ASP A 19 3.45 -7.32 5.19
N SER A 20 4.33 -7.65 4.25
CA SER A 20 5.52 -6.85 3.97
C SER A 20 5.15 -5.47 3.43
N ILE A 21 4.23 -5.40 2.46
CA ILE A 21 3.73 -4.12 1.94
C ILE A 21 3.09 -3.30 3.05
N GLN A 22 2.31 -3.95 3.92
CA GLN A 22 1.65 -3.27 5.04
C GLN A 22 2.67 -2.62 5.99
N GLU A 23 3.74 -3.34 6.30
CA GLU A 23 4.81 -2.85 7.17
C GLU A 23 5.57 -1.69 6.51
N ASP A 24 5.97 -1.84 5.25
CA ASP A 24 6.70 -0.81 4.49
C ASP A 24 5.89 0.50 4.42
N VAL A 25 4.62 0.41 4.00
CA VAL A 25 3.72 1.57 3.90
C VAL A 25 3.46 2.18 5.28
N SER A 26 3.28 1.38 6.33
CA SER A 26 3.09 1.87 7.70
C SER A 26 4.31 2.65 8.19
N ASN A 27 5.52 2.16 7.92
CA ASN A 27 6.78 2.80 8.29
C ASN A 27 7.00 4.10 7.53
N LEU A 28 6.68 4.12 6.23
CA LEU A 28 6.74 5.33 5.40
C LEU A 28 5.78 6.40 5.93
N LEU A 29 4.51 6.04 6.20
CA LEU A 29 3.51 6.96 6.74
C LEU A 29 3.94 7.55 8.10
N ARG A 30 4.50 6.72 8.98
CA ARG A 30 5.06 7.19 10.26
C ARG A 30 6.20 8.17 10.04
N THR A 31 7.11 7.87 9.12
CA THR A 31 8.28 8.74 8.85
C THR A 31 7.85 10.10 8.29
N LYS A 32 6.87 10.13 7.40
CA LYS A 32 6.43 11.36 6.71
C LYS A 32 5.47 12.21 7.53
N LEU A 33 4.57 11.58 8.30
CA LEU A 33 3.44 12.26 8.94
C LEU A 33 3.54 12.40 10.47
N ALA A 34 4.48 11.74 11.15
CA ALA A 34 4.57 11.79 12.62
C ALA A 34 4.83 13.20 13.17
N SER A 35 5.54 14.05 12.43
CA SER A 35 5.83 15.44 12.83
C SER A 35 4.95 16.48 12.14
N GLU A 36 4.00 16.08 11.30
CA GLU A 36 3.15 17.00 10.55
C GLU A 36 1.81 17.23 11.26
N LEU A 37 1.39 18.50 11.27
CA LEU A 37 0.07 18.92 11.73
C LEU A 37 -0.79 19.28 10.54
N TRP A 38 -2.10 19.03 10.64
CA TRP A 38 -3.05 19.29 9.56
C TRP A 38 -2.88 20.70 8.97
N ASN A 39 -2.67 20.73 7.65
CA ASN A 39 -2.57 21.94 6.87
C ASN A 39 -3.18 21.67 5.49
N SER A 40 -4.33 22.26 5.22
CA SER A 40 -5.08 22.04 3.98
C SER A 40 -4.27 22.35 2.72
N THR A 41 -3.35 23.31 2.78
CA THR A 41 -2.51 23.72 1.64
C THR A 41 -1.41 22.71 1.34
N LYS A 42 -1.00 21.90 2.33
CA LYS A 42 0.02 20.87 2.16
C LYS A 42 -0.54 19.52 1.72
N VAL A 43 -1.86 19.29 1.84
CA VAL A 43 -2.49 17.97 1.61
C VAL A 43 -2.15 17.42 0.23
N ASP A 44 -2.28 18.24 -0.83
CA ASP A 44 -1.98 17.80 -2.19
C ASP A 44 -0.53 17.33 -2.34
N GLY A 45 0.41 18.05 -1.73
CA GLY A 45 1.83 17.69 -1.73
C GLY A 45 2.12 16.42 -0.93
N TRP A 46 1.43 16.21 0.21
CA TRP A 46 1.56 14.96 0.97
C TRP A 46 1.01 13.77 0.22
N VAL A 47 -0.12 13.92 -0.47
CA VAL A 47 -0.71 12.86 -1.30
C VAL A 47 0.26 12.45 -2.40
N GLU A 48 0.81 13.42 -3.14
CA GLU A 48 1.76 13.15 -4.21
C GLU A 48 3.06 12.49 -3.68
N ASP A 49 3.64 13.02 -2.61
CA ASP A 49 4.87 12.50 -2.00
C ASP A 49 4.69 11.05 -1.50
N ILE A 50 3.58 10.76 -0.81
CA ILE A 50 3.29 9.41 -0.29
C ILE A 50 3.02 8.44 -1.42
N VAL A 51 2.14 8.79 -2.36
CA VAL A 51 1.77 7.89 -3.47
C VAL A 51 3.00 7.55 -4.31
N ASN A 52 3.83 8.55 -4.65
CA ASN A 52 5.04 8.33 -5.43
C ASN A 52 6.09 7.52 -4.66
N SER A 53 6.27 7.77 -3.36
CA SER A 53 7.21 7.01 -2.52
C SER A 53 6.83 5.53 -2.46
N ILE A 54 5.54 5.22 -2.22
CA ILE A 54 5.05 3.83 -2.20
C ILE A 54 5.20 3.17 -3.56
N LEU A 55 4.84 3.87 -4.65
CA LEU A 55 4.99 3.32 -5.99
C LEU A 55 6.46 3.06 -6.36
N ALA A 56 7.38 3.91 -5.91
CA ALA A 56 8.81 3.72 -6.12
C ALA A 56 9.31 2.47 -5.38
N GLU A 57 8.99 2.31 -4.09
CA GLU A 57 9.35 1.13 -3.29
C GLU A 57 8.78 -0.16 -3.90
N LEU A 58 7.52 -0.15 -4.31
CA LEU A 58 6.88 -1.31 -4.95
C LEU A 58 7.49 -1.63 -6.32
N ALA A 59 7.92 -0.63 -7.08
CA ALA A 59 8.61 -0.82 -8.35
C ALA A 59 9.99 -1.45 -8.18
N GLU A 60 10.69 -1.17 -7.08
CA GLU A 60 12.01 -1.75 -6.76
C GLU A 60 11.95 -3.26 -6.51
N LEU A 61 10.79 -3.79 -6.12
CA LEU A 61 10.58 -5.24 -5.98
C LEU A 61 10.74 -6.00 -7.31
N LYS A 62 10.66 -5.30 -8.46
CA LYS A 62 10.83 -5.86 -9.82
C LYS A 62 9.96 -7.10 -10.08
N LYS A 63 8.82 -7.20 -9.41
CA LYS A 63 7.83 -8.27 -9.62
C LYS A 63 6.85 -7.86 -10.73
N PRO A 64 6.32 -8.80 -11.52
CA PRO A 64 5.41 -8.53 -12.64
C PRO A 64 3.99 -8.23 -12.15
N TYR A 65 3.82 -7.13 -11.42
CA TYR A 65 2.55 -6.67 -10.89
C TYR A 65 2.22 -5.28 -11.40
N LYS A 66 0.93 -5.01 -11.56
CA LYS A 66 0.37 -3.68 -11.67
C LYS A 66 -0.04 -3.20 -10.28
N PHE A 67 0.54 -2.10 -9.85
CA PHE A 67 0.23 -1.47 -8.56
C PHE A 67 -0.71 -0.29 -8.74
N ILE A 68 -1.68 -0.16 -7.85
CA ILE A 68 -2.58 0.98 -7.75
C ILE A 68 -2.57 1.42 -6.29
N VAL A 69 -2.28 2.70 -6.04
CA VAL A 69 -2.23 3.25 -4.68
C VAL A 69 -3.27 4.36 -4.57
N THR A 70 -4.15 4.23 -3.59
CA THR A 70 -5.15 5.24 -3.22
C THR A 70 -4.81 5.77 -1.84
N CYS A 71 -4.70 7.09 -1.70
CA CYS A 71 -4.45 7.76 -0.43
C CYS A 71 -5.60 8.73 -0.12
N VAL A 72 -6.13 8.66 1.10
CA VAL A 72 -7.22 9.52 1.58
C VAL A 72 -6.76 10.24 2.84
N PHE A 73 -6.76 11.57 2.80
CA PHE A 73 -6.50 12.43 3.95
C PHE A 73 -7.77 13.03 4.50
N MET A 74 -7.87 13.10 5.83
CA MET A 74 -9.01 13.70 6.52
C MET A 74 -8.56 14.45 7.77
N GLN A 75 -9.06 15.66 7.98
CA GLN A 75 -8.81 16.39 9.23
C GLN A 75 -9.52 15.71 10.40
N ARG A 76 -8.82 15.56 11.53
CA ARG A 76 -9.39 15.02 12.77
C ARG A 76 -10.34 16.03 13.40
N THR A 77 -11.63 15.92 13.06
CA THR A 77 -12.71 16.80 13.52
C THR A 77 -13.83 16.04 14.25
N GLY A 78 -13.61 14.75 14.54
CA GLY A 78 -14.59 13.89 15.21
C GLY A 78 -15.60 13.21 14.27
N ALA A 79 -15.45 13.38 12.95
CA ALA A 79 -16.24 12.66 11.95
C ALA A 79 -15.63 11.28 11.61
N ALA A 80 -16.49 10.33 11.22
CA ALA A 80 -16.08 8.99 10.82
C ALA A 80 -15.68 8.93 9.33
N LEU A 81 -14.74 8.05 9.00
CA LEU A 81 -14.33 7.71 7.63
C LEU A 81 -14.72 6.26 7.33
N SER A 82 -15.41 6.02 6.21
CA SER A 82 -15.71 4.68 5.70
C SER A 82 -15.27 4.59 4.25
N THR A 83 -14.38 3.66 3.96
CA THR A 83 -13.88 3.38 2.61
C THR A 83 -14.19 1.92 2.30
N GLY A 84 -14.73 1.67 1.11
CA GLY A 84 -15.01 0.33 0.60
C GLY A 84 -14.61 0.23 -0.86
N PHE A 85 -14.41 -1.00 -1.33
CA PHE A 85 -14.09 -1.29 -2.72
C PHE A 85 -14.80 -2.59 -3.12
N ILE A 86 -14.96 -2.79 -4.42
CA ILE A 86 -15.44 -4.03 -5.02
C ILE A 86 -14.47 -4.37 -6.14
N SER A 87 -14.02 -5.61 -6.20
CA SER A 87 -13.13 -6.10 -7.26
C SER A 87 -13.62 -7.43 -7.82
N LEU A 88 -13.21 -7.70 -9.05
CA LEU A 88 -13.32 -8.99 -9.71
C LEU A 88 -11.93 -9.35 -10.21
N TRP A 89 -11.23 -10.21 -9.48
CA TRP A 89 -9.81 -10.55 -9.71
C TRP A 89 -9.50 -11.99 -9.24
N ASP A 90 -8.27 -12.47 -9.45
CA ASP A 90 -7.82 -13.78 -8.99
C ASP A 90 -7.38 -13.71 -7.52
N ASN A 91 -8.18 -14.29 -6.61
CA ASN A 91 -7.91 -14.27 -5.16
C ASN A 91 -6.61 -14.99 -4.73
N THR A 92 -5.96 -15.72 -5.62
CA THR A 92 -4.68 -16.39 -5.33
C THR A 92 -3.46 -15.55 -5.73
N LYS A 93 -3.64 -14.59 -6.64
CA LYS A 93 -2.55 -13.81 -7.24
C LYS A 93 -2.66 -12.31 -6.97
N ASP A 94 -3.89 -11.81 -6.95
CA ASP A 94 -4.24 -10.41 -6.78
C ASP A 94 -4.67 -10.15 -5.35
N GLY A 95 -4.51 -8.91 -4.92
CA GLY A 95 -4.92 -8.55 -3.58
C GLY A 95 -4.79 -7.07 -3.30
N MET A 96 -5.00 -6.75 -2.03
CA MET A 96 -4.89 -5.40 -1.53
C MET A 96 -4.45 -5.37 -0.07
N VAL A 97 -3.94 -4.22 0.32
CA VAL A 97 -3.55 -3.89 1.69
C VAL A 97 -4.15 -2.55 2.07
N HIS A 98 -4.78 -2.50 3.25
CA HIS A 98 -5.29 -1.28 3.85
C HIS A 98 -4.41 -0.86 5.02
N VAL A 99 -3.85 0.34 4.95
CA VAL A 99 -2.94 0.88 5.97
C VAL A 99 -3.52 2.17 6.54
N PRO A 100 -4.20 2.10 7.69
CA PRO A 100 -4.63 3.30 8.40
C PRO A 100 -3.46 3.92 9.16
N TYR A 101 -3.40 5.25 9.14
CA TYR A 101 -2.49 6.06 9.93
C TYR A 101 -3.28 7.22 10.56
N GLU A 102 -2.94 7.54 11.81
CA GLU A 102 -3.52 8.68 12.51
C GLU A 102 -2.47 9.40 13.36
N ASN A 103 -2.68 10.70 13.50
CA ASN A 103 -2.01 11.52 14.50
C ASN A 103 -3.03 12.45 15.18
N ASP A 104 -2.55 13.39 16.01
CA ASP A 104 -3.40 14.29 16.79
C ASP A 104 -4.32 15.19 15.94
N SER A 105 -3.98 15.43 14.67
CA SER A 105 -4.64 16.43 13.83
C SER A 105 -5.24 15.88 12.54
N LEU A 106 -4.82 14.70 12.09
CA LEU A 106 -5.26 14.12 10.81
C LEU A 106 -5.37 12.59 10.86
N HIS A 107 -6.19 12.09 9.94
CA HIS A 107 -6.27 10.69 9.54
C HIS A 107 -5.75 10.56 8.10
N CYS A 108 -5.00 9.50 7.84
CA CYS A 108 -4.56 9.09 6.52
C CYS A 108 -4.91 7.62 6.34
N LEU A 109 -5.57 7.28 5.24
CA LEU A 109 -5.82 5.90 4.85
C LEU A 109 -5.19 5.65 3.50
N VAL A 110 -4.22 4.73 3.46
CA VAL A 110 -3.65 4.26 2.21
C VAL A 110 -4.21 2.88 1.89
N THR A 111 -4.60 2.68 0.65
CA THR A 111 -4.96 1.37 0.11
C THR A 111 -4.08 1.08 -1.10
N VAL A 112 -3.36 -0.03 -1.05
CA VAL A 112 -2.54 -0.53 -2.15
C VAL A 112 -3.26 -1.73 -2.75
N TYR A 113 -3.46 -1.73 -4.06
CA TYR A 113 -3.91 -2.88 -4.83
C TYR A 113 -2.75 -3.38 -5.67
N PHE A 114 -2.59 -4.68 -5.75
CA PHE A 114 -1.60 -5.33 -6.59
C PHE A 114 -2.30 -6.40 -7.42
N LEU A 115 -2.11 -6.32 -8.74
CA LEU A 115 -2.67 -7.27 -9.70
C LEU A 115 -1.54 -7.91 -10.47
N LYS A 116 -1.50 -9.24 -10.52
CA LYS A 116 -0.49 -9.96 -11.29
C LYS A 116 -0.73 -9.71 -12.77
N ASN A 117 0.32 -9.34 -13.49
CA ASN A 117 0.25 -9.25 -14.94
C ASN A 117 0.27 -10.68 -15.50
N ASP A 118 -0.73 -11.04 -16.29
CA ASP A 118 -0.77 -12.29 -17.05
C ASP A 118 0.31 -12.35 -18.15
#